data_AF-A0A952KL97-F1
#
_entry.id   AF-A0A952KL97-F1
#
_cell.length_a   1.000
_cell.length_b   1.000
_cell.length_c   1.000
_cell.angle_alpha   90.00
_cell.angle_beta   90.00
_cell.angle_gamma   90.00
#
_symmetry.space_group_name_H-M   'P 1'
#
loop_
_entity.id
_entity.type
_entity.pdbx_description
1 polymer ?
#
loop_
_entity_poly.entity_id
_entity_poly.type
_entity_poly.pdbx_seq_one_letter_code
_entity_poly.pdbx_strand_id
1 'polypeptide(L)'
;YRYAEDDDVPRYGAYKFVSWWSRTIDIPASAKGKRVMLNIRGARLRAEVFLNEQLVGYSIMSELPIACDLTAAMRPGRPNRLAIRITNPGGRFDWRDSTTMMWGKAKLFASHGFGGLDRGLTLSVHPLAARIDDAWVLNTPDPRRVTAFMEIVLERGVTDTGLDRVKAKASATLVDAAGRPVAADIRLEVLERLDDHRLRARFAVHAPDARLWDLDAPNLHRLRFRWTEGKDAVDAREVRFGFRWFAPQGLGTDATLRLNGRRVRLYSAISWGYWGFNGLWPTPELARREVTAARTLGLNALHFHRNVGKPEVFAAMDEMGLLRVMEPGGGRHAIGKDLKPGETLSPADAFSRDFMVEKCKAMARAFRSHPSLVQYTLQNEIGANLANPDVQAVLKAIHDVDPSRTVILNDG
;
A
#
# COMPACT_ATOMS: atom_id res chain seq x y z
N TYR A 1 -2.32 22.37 22.52
CA TYR A 1 -1.03 22.83 21.99
C TYR A 1 -1.29 24.04 21.07
N ARG A 2 -0.97 25.26 21.52
CA ARG A 2 -1.30 26.55 20.86
C ARG A 2 -0.16 27.18 20.05
N TYR A 3 0.99 26.52 19.92
CA TYR A 3 2.20 27.14 19.36
C TYR A 3 2.24 27.33 17.83
N ALA A 4 1.21 26.93 17.07
CA ALA A 4 1.24 26.97 15.61
C ALA A 4 0.47 28.14 14.97
N GLU A 5 -0.25 28.95 15.76
CA GLU A 5 -1.11 30.00 15.20
C GLU A 5 -0.44 31.38 15.11
N ASP A 6 0.69 31.60 15.81
CA ASP A 6 1.22 32.94 16.05
C ASP A 6 2.68 33.17 15.57
N ASP A 7 3.33 32.18 14.95
CA ASP A 7 4.72 32.33 14.48
C ASP A 7 4.76 32.88 13.04
N ASP A 8 5.25 34.11 12.89
CA ASP A 8 5.49 34.84 11.64
C ASP A 8 6.68 34.27 10.83
N VAL A 9 7.54 33.50 11.49
CA VAL A 9 8.60 32.69 10.87
C VAL A 9 8.33 31.21 11.18
N PRO A 10 8.09 30.33 10.19
CA PRO A 10 7.84 28.91 10.44
C PRO A 10 9.12 28.22 10.92
N ARG A 11 9.44 28.35 12.21
CA ARG A 11 10.56 27.66 12.86
C ARG A 11 10.17 26.21 13.21
N TYR A 12 8.90 25.99 13.52
CA TYR A 12 8.32 24.69 13.89
C TYR A 12 6.88 24.49 13.37
N GLY A 13 6.53 25.18 12.26
CA GLY A 13 5.17 25.29 11.72
C GLY A 13 4.77 24.23 10.68
N ALA A 14 3.48 24.22 10.33
CA ALA A 14 2.94 23.29 9.33
C ALA A 14 3.62 23.50 7.96
N TYR A 15 4.15 22.42 7.38
CA TYR A 15 4.81 22.36 6.07
C TYR A 15 3.82 22.73 4.95
N LYS A 16 3.51 24.01 4.75
CA LYS A 16 2.52 24.51 3.80
C LYS A 16 3.17 25.31 2.67
N PHE A 17 3.92 24.63 1.82
CA PHE A 17 4.60 25.28 0.71
C PHE A 17 4.88 24.29 -0.43
N VAL A 18 5.47 24.83 -1.49
CA VAL A 18 5.99 24.06 -2.61
C VAL A 18 7.49 23.83 -2.39
N SER A 19 7.92 22.58 -2.36
CA SER A 19 9.34 22.22 -2.32
C SER A 19 9.77 21.50 -3.59
N TRP A 20 11.03 21.70 -3.95
CA TRP A 20 11.67 21.04 -5.08
C TRP A 20 12.86 20.24 -4.60
N TRP A 21 12.89 18.98 -5.00
CA TRP A 21 14.00 18.06 -4.77
C TRP A 21 14.59 17.72 -6.12
N SER A 22 15.91 17.85 -6.28
CA SER A 22 16.54 17.52 -7.56
C SER A 22 17.84 16.77 -7.36
N ARG A 23 18.13 15.87 -8.29
CA ARG A 23 19.36 15.09 -8.31
C ARG A 23 19.69 14.67 -9.74
N THR A 24 20.98 14.71 -10.08
CA THR A 24 21.47 14.03 -11.27
C THR A 24 21.56 12.52 -11.00
N ILE A 25 20.92 11.72 -11.84
CA ILE A 25 20.90 10.26 -11.75
C ILE A 25 21.51 9.65 -13.00
N ASP A 26 22.16 8.51 -12.83
CA ASP A 26 22.72 7.73 -13.93
C ASP A 26 21.74 6.64 -14.35
N ILE A 27 21.42 6.60 -15.64
CA ILE A 27 20.68 5.51 -16.27
C ILE A 27 21.64 4.85 -17.26
N PRO A 28 22.04 3.57 -17.07
CA PRO A 28 23.10 2.94 -17.85
C PRO A 28 22.69 2.80 -19.33
N ALA A 29 23.67 2.78 -20.23
CA ALA A 29 23.43 2.60 -21.67
C ALA A 29 22.69 1.28 -22.00
N SER A 30 22.85 0.26 -21.16
CA SER A 30 22.16 -1.04 -21.24
C SER A 30 20.64 -0.96 -20.98
N ALA A 31 20.12 0.18 -20.52
CA ALA A 31 18.70 0.45 -20.39
C ALA A 31 18.07 0.93 -21.72
N LYS A 32 18.86 1.20 -22.76
CA LYS A 32 18.33 1.54 -24.09
C LYS A 32 17.43 0.41 -24.60
N GLY A 33 16.23 0.76 -25.06
CA GLY A 33 15.24 -0.21 -25.54
C GLY A 33 14.56 -1.03 -24.42
N LYS A 34 14.69 -0.59 -23.16
CA LYS A 34 14.00 -1.16 -22.00
C LYS A 34 13.07 -0.13 -21.37
N ARG A 35 12.12 -0.60 -20.59
CA ARG A 35 11.22 0.26 -19.79
C ARG A 35 11.91 0.59 -18.46
N VAL A 36 12.00 1.87 -18.11
CA VAL A 36 12.61 2.32 -16.85
C VAL A 36 11.55 3.02 -16.00
N MET A 37 11.33 2.51 -14.80
CA MET A 37 10.35 3.06 -13.85
C MET A 37 11.07 3.70 -12.66
N LEU A 38 10.58 4.86 -12.22
CA LEU A 38 10.87 5.40 -10.89
C LEU A 38 9.77 4.97 -9.93
N ASN A 39 10.13 4.29 -8.84
CA ASN A 39 9.22 3.93 -7.77
C ASN A 39 9.53 4.77 -6.53
N ILE A 40 8.54 5.51 -6.06
CA ILE A 40 8.58 6.34 -4.86
C ILE A 40 7.63 5.72 -3.84
N ARG A 41 8.10 5.38 -2.63
CA ARG A 41 7.25 4.71 -1.64
C ARG A 41 6.17 5.60 -1.03
N GLY A 42 6.37 6.91 -1.03
CA GLY A 42 5.39 7.87 -0.58
C GLY A 42 5.89 9.30 -0.62
N ALA A 43 4.96 10.23 -0.76
CA ALA A 43 5.20 11.66 -0.67
C ALA A 43 3.97 12.34 -0.08
N ARG A 44 4.14 13.51 0.54
CA ARG A 44 3.02 14.28 1.11
C ARG A 44 3.05 15.73 0.63
N LEU A 45 2.03 16.27 -0.06
CA LEU A 45 0.73 15.67 -0.45
C LEU A 45 0.62 15.40 -1.97
N ARG A 46 0.83 16.41 -2.83
CA ARG A 46 0.93 16.22 -4.27
C ARG A 46 2.40 16.11 -4.67
N ALA A 47 2.77 15.06 -5.39
CA ALA A 47 4.08 14.88 -5.99
C ALA A 47 3.98 14.95 -7.51
N GLU A 48 4.85 15.73 -8.14
CA GLU A 48 4.99 15.84 -9.59
C GLU A 48 6.45 15.54 -9.95
N VAL A 49 6.66 14.58 -10.84
CA VAL A 49 7.98 14.03 -11.16
C VAL A 49 8.38 14.46 -12.55
N PHE A 50 9.56 15.05 -12.66
CA PHE A 50 10.14 15.52 -13.90
C PHE A 50 11.47 14.82 -14.16
N LEU A 51 11.70 14.37 -15.39
CA LEU A 51 13.01 13.90 -15.85
C LEU A 51 13.44 14.73 -17.05
N ASN A 52 14.64 15.31 -16.99
CA ASN A 52 15.16 16.18 -18.05
C ASN A 52 14.13 17.25 -18.47
N GLU A 53 13.51 17.89 -17.46
CA GLU A 53 12.51 18.97 -17.60
C GLU A 53 11.14 18.54 -18.17
N GLN A 54 10.93 17.24 -18.44
CA GLN A 54 9.65 16.69 -18.89
C GLN A 54 8.88 16.08 -17.72
N LEU A 55 7.59 16.39 -17.58
CA LEU A 55 6.70 15.76 -16.60
C LEU A 55 6.47 14.29 -16.99
N VAL A 56 6.87 13.37 -16.13
CA VAL A 56 6.79 11.90 -16.36
C VAL A 56 5.77 11.21 -15.47
N GLY A 57 5.24 11.90 -14.46
CA GLY A 57 4.17 11.38 -13.62
C GLY A 57 3.79 12.33 -12.49
N TYR A 58 2.63 12.09 -11.89
CA TYR A 58 2.20 12.81 -10.70
C TYR A 58 1.26 11.94 -9.85
N SER A 59 1.11 12.29 -8.58
CA SER A 59 0.12 11.70 -7.68
C SER A 59 -0.32 12.70 -6.63
N ILE A 60 -1.58 12.60 -6.23
CA ILE A 60 -2.17 13.32 -5.07
C ILE A 60 -2.45 12.38 -3.89
N MET A 61 -2.13 11.08 -4.04
CA MET A 61 -2.34 10.07 -3.00
C MET A 61 -1.26 10.18 -1.94
N SER A 62 -1.53 10.96 -0.90
CA SER A 62 -0.60 11.23 0.19
C SER A 62 -0.09 9.94 0.85
N GLU A 63 1.23 9.85 1.00
CA GLU A 63 1.98 8.79 1.70
C GLU A 63 1.81 7.38 1.12
N LEU A 64 1.26 7.26 -0.10
CA LEU A 64 1.12 6.00 -0.81
C LEU A 64 2.11 5.90 -1.97
N PRO A 65 2.44 4.68 -2.43
CA PRO A 65 3.41 4.48 -3.51
C PRO A 65 3.02 5.16 -4.83
N ILE A 66 4.03 5.64 -5.56
CA ILE A 66 3.91 6.26 -6.88
C ILE A 66 4.91 5.58 -7.80
N ALA A 67 4.47 5.19 -9.01
CA ALA A 67 5.34 4.72 -10.08
C ALA A 67 5.26 5.69 -11.26
N CYS A 68 6.41 6.05 -11.85
CA CYS A 68 6.50 6.94 -13.00
C CYS A 68 7.34 6.30 -14.10
N ASP A 69 6.85 6.32 -15.34
CA ASP A 69 7.59 5.81 -16.48
C ASP A 69 8.57 6.86 -17.00
N LEU A 70 9.86 6.58 -16.88
CA LEU A 70 10.95 7.47 -17.28
C LEU A 70 11.37 7.30 -18.74
N THR A 71 10.83 6.28 -19.42
CA THR A 71 11.39 5.72 -20.67
C THR A 71 11.45 6.71 -21.81
N ALA A 72 10.44 7.56 -21.96
CA ALA A 72 10.40 8.56 -23.03
C ALA A 72 11.35 9.75 -22.79
N ALA A 73 11.59 10.10 -21.52
CA ALA A 73 12.37 11.27 -21.12
C ALA A 73 13.85 10.95 -20.84
N MET A 74 14.20 9.68 -20.62
CA MET A 74 15.54 9.27 -20.24
C MET A 74 16.57 9.42 -21.38
N ARG A 75 17.82 9.62 -20.97
CA ARG A 75 19.01 9.66 -21.83
C ARG A 75 19.96 8.54 -21.36
N PRO A 76 19.82 7.30 -21.86
CA PRO A 76 20.66 6.18 -21.42
C PRO A 76 22.14 6.43 -21.72
N GLY A 77 23.02 6.09 -20.77
CA GLY A 77 24.46 6.31 -20.86
C GLY A 77 24.89 7.77 -20.71
N ARG A 78 23.99 8.67 -20.34
CA ARG A 78 24.26 10.09 -20.08
C ARG A 78 23.66 10.51 -18.73
N PRO A 79 24.14 11.61 -18.12
CA PRO A 79 23.51 12.17 -16.94
C PRO A 79 22.04 12.55 -17.21
N ASN A 80 21.15 12.19 -16.29
CA ASN A 80 19.73 12.55 -16.31
C ASN A 80 19.40 13.43 -15.12
N ARG A 81 18.63 14.52 -15.31
CA ARG A 81 18.22 15.40 -14.21
C ARG A 81 16.82 15.02 -13.73
N LEU A 82 16.73 14.45 -12.53
CA LEU A 82 15.47 14.20 -11.84
C LEU A 82 15.10 15.42 -11.00
N ALA A 83 13.85 15.86 -11.10
CA ALA A 83 13.28 16.87 -10.23
C ALA A 83 11.89 16.43 -9.75
N ILE A 84 11.61 16.58 -8.46
CA ILE A 84 10.32 16.23 -7.85
C ILE A 84 9.80 17.48 -7.15
N ARG A 85 8.65 17.97 -7.61
CA ARG A 85 7.91 19.06 -6.97
C ARG A 85 6.91 18.45 -6.00
N ILE A 86 7.02 18.82 -4.72
CA ILE A 86 6.03 18.52 -3.70
C ILE A 86 5.21 19.77 -3.45
N THR A 87 3.89 19.68 -3.59
CA THR A 87 2.95 20.74 -3.19
C THR A 87 2.17 20.26 -1.98
N ASN A 88 2.32 20.94 -0.84
CA ASN A 88 1.45 20.71 0.31
C ASN A 88 0.49 21.91 0.49
N PRO A 89 -0.80 21.76 0.14
CA PRO A 89 -1.75 22.86 0.18
C PRO A 89 -2.23 23.22 1.59
N GLY A 90 -1.93 22.42 2.62
CA GLY A 90 -2.40 22.72 3.97
C GLY A 90 -2.17 21.62 5.01
N GLY A 91 -3.00 21.63 6.05
CA GLY A 91 -2.84 20.82 7.26
C GLY A 91 -2.35 21.63 8.46
N ARG A 92 -2.67 21.20 9.68
CA ARG A 92 -2.19 21.83 10.93
C ARG A 92 -1.59 20.74 11.82
N PHE A 93 -0.86 21.10 12.88
CA PHE A 93 -0.53 20.12 13.93
C PHE A 93 -1.73 19.90 14.87
N ASP A 94 -2.92 19.73 14.29
CA ASP A 94 -4.10 19.31 15.02
C ASP A 94 -4.33 17.81 14.81
N TRP A 95 -5.03 17.22 15.77
CA TRP A 95 -5.28 15.79 15.84
C TRP A 95 -6.72 15.44 15.40
N ARG A 96 -7.36 16.26 14.55
CA ARG A 96 -8.77 16.08 14.14
C ARG A 96 -8.88 15.51 12.72
N ASP A 97 -9.54 14.36 12.59
CA ASP A 97 -9.77 13.69 11.30
C ASP A 97 -10.94 14.27 10.49
N SER A 98 -11.73 15.12 11.15
CA SER A 98 -12.90 15.75 10.56
C SER A 98 -12.59 16.99 9.72
N THR A 99 -11.39 17.55 9.87
CA THR A 99 -11.04 18.81 9.24
C THR A 99 -10.82 18.61 7.74
N THR A 100 -11.35 19.53 6.95
CA THR A 100 -11.14 19.59 5.50
C THR A 100 -10.53 20.92 5.11
N MET A 101 -9.82 20.94 3.99
CA MET A 101 -9.31 22.15 3.35
C MET A 101 -9.77 22.22 1.90
N MET A 102 -9.98 23.44 1.42
CA MET A 102 -10.19 23.70 0.00
C MET A 102 -8.85 23.97 -0.67
N TRP A 103 -8.58 23.30 -1.78
CA TRP A 103 -7.46 23.60 -2.67
C TRP A 103 -8.01 23.88 -4.07
N GLY A 104 -8.24 25.16 -4.36
CA GLY A 104 -9.06 25.55 -5.51
C GLY A 104 -10.48 25.00 -5.36
N LYS A 105 -10.94 24.21 -6.35
CA LYS A 105 -12.26 23.57 -6.33
C LYS A 105 -12.28 22.22 -5.60
N ALA A 106 -11.12 21.64 -5.30
CA ALA A 106 -11.01 20.35 -4.64
C ALA A 106 -11.13 20.50 -3.12
N LYS A 107 -11.92 19.63 -2.47
CA LYS A 107 -11.94 19.49 -1.01
C LYS A 107 -11.11 18.26 -0.63
N LEU A 108 -10.16 18.46 0.28
CA LEU A 108 -9.25 17.42 0.75
C LEU A 108 -9.34 17.30 2.26
N PHE A 109 -9.11 16.10 2.79
CA PHE A 109 -8.89 15.91 4.22
C PHE A 109 -7.65 16.73 4.65
N ALA A 110 -7.82 17.59 5.65
CA ALA A 110 -6.74 18.40 6.19
C ALA A 110 -6.11 17.63 7.34
N SER A 111 -5.12 16.79 7.03
CA SER A 111 -4.37 16.05 8.04
C SER A 111 -3.18 16.86 8.56
N HIS A 112 -2.32 16.24 9.36
CA HIS A 112 -1.15 16.81 10.00
C HIS A 112 -0.27 17.68 9.08
N GLY A 113 0.26 18.77 9.63
CA GLY A 113 1.13 19.72 8.92
C GLY A 113 2.51 19.20 8.53
N PHE A 114 2.71 17.90 8.35
CA PHE A 114 3.96 17.35 7.84
C PHE A 114 3.96 17.35 6.30
N GLY A 115 5.16 17.43 5.72
CA GLY A 115 5.37 17.26 4.30
C GLY A 115 6.73 16.66 4.03
N GLY A 116 6.95 16.24 2.78
CA GLY A 116 8.23 15.66 2.37
C GLY A 116 8.07 14.46 1.46
N LEU A 117 9.22 13.82 1.23
CA LEU A 117 9.41 12.72 0.31
C LEU A 117 10.06 11.57 1.10
N ASP A 118 9.52 10.36 0.97
CA ASP A 118 10.18 9.17 1.53
C ASP A 118 11.56 8.99 0.89
N ARG A 119 12.56 8.55 1.67
CA ARG A 119 13.90 8.20 1.19
C ARG A 119 13.94 7.00 0.23
N GLY A 120 12.93 6.13 0.22
CA GLY A 120 12.93 4.90 -0.58
C GLY A 120 12.57 5.11 -2.04
N LEU A 121 13.42 5.81 -2.79
CA LEU A 121 13.31 5.94 -4.24
C LEU A 121 14.14 4.86 -4.93
N THR A 122 13.55 4.14 -5.88
CA THR A 122 14.24 3.09 -6.64
C THR A 122 13.97 3.22 -8.13
N LEU A 123 14.95 2.87 -8.95
CA LEU A 123 14.76 2.67 -10.38
C LEU A 123 14.64 1.17 -10.65
N SER A 124 13.67 0.78 -11.46
CA SER A 124 13.55 -0.58 -11.97
C SER A 124 13.58 -0.59 -13.49
N VAL A 125 14.21 -1.61 -14.07
CA VAL A 125 14.41 -1.77 -15.51
C VAL A 125 13.74 -3.07 -15.94
N HIS A 126 12.84 -2.96 -16.90
CA HIS A 126 11.99 -4.07 -17.34
C HIS A 126 12.13 -4.28 -18.86
N PRO A 127 11.88 -5.50 -19.37
CA PRO A 127 11.67 -5.72 -20.79
C PRO A 127 10.63 -4.74 -21.36
N LEU A 128 10.85 -4.28 -22.59
CA LEU A 128 9.92 -3.33 -23.22
C LEU A 128 8.58 -4.00 -23.54
N ALA A 129 8.58 -5.28 -23.94
CA ALA A 129 7.39 -5.99 -24.41
C ALA A 129 6.35 -6.25 -23.32
N ALA A 130 6.80 -6.53 -22.09
CA ALA A 130 5.94 -6.83 -20.97
C ALA A 130 6.65 -6.61 -19.62
N ARG A 131 5.89 -6.22 -18.59
CA ARG A 131 6.38 -6.10 -17.21
C ARG A 131 5.32 -6.51 -16.19
N ILE A 132 5.76 -6.95 -15.03
CA ILE A 132 4.93 -7.19 -13.85
C ILE A 132 4.71 -5.85 -13.15
N ASP A 133 3.49 -5.32 -13.24
CA ASP A 133 3.10 -4.04 -12.65
C ASP A 133 2.83 -4.14 -11.16
N ASP A 134 2.14 -5.21 -10.75
CA ASP A 134 1.91 -5.52 -9.34
C ASP A 134 1.93 -7.04 -9.12
N ALA A 135 2.25 -7.45 -7.90
CA ALA A 135 2.15 -8.83 -7.46
C ALA A 135 1.88 -8.88 -5.97
N TRP A 136 1.03 -9.80 -5.53
CA TRP A 136 0.64 -9.93 -4.12
C TRP A 136 0.23 -11.34 -3.75
N VAL A 137 0.23 -11.62 -2.45
CA VAL A 137 -0.17 -12.91 -1.87
C VAL A 137 -1.19 -12.67 -0.78
N LEU A 138 -2.33 -13.36 -0.87
CA LEU A 138 -3.43 -13.31 0.09
C LEU A 138 -3.56 -14.65 0.81
N ASN A 139 -3.69 -14.59 2.12
CA ASN A 139 -3.94 -15.79 2.91
C ASN A 139 -5.36 -16.30 2.77
N THR A 140 -5.55 -17.58 3.06
CA THR A 140 -6.87 -18.23 3.08
C THR A 140 -7.16 -18.83 4.47
N PRO A 141 -8.41 -19.24 4.75
CA PRO A 141 -8.76 -19.90 6.02
C PRO A 141 -7.93 -21.15 6.34
N ASP A 142 -7.42 -21.85 5.33
CA ASP A 142 -6.37 -22.86 5.50
C ASP A 142 -5.01 -22.12 5.55
N PRO A 143 -4.33 -22.08 6.71
CA PRO A 143 -3.12 -21.28 6.88
C PRO A 143 -1.96 -21.67 5.95
N ARG A 144 -1.98 -22.88 5.37
CA ARG A 144 -0.96 -23.40 4.45
C ARG A 144 -1.34 -23.26 2.97
N ARG A 145 -2.46 -22.62 2.69
CA ARG A 145 -2.90 -22.23 1.35
C ARG A 145 -2.95 -20.73 1.23
N VAL A 146 -2.41 -20.23 0.12
CA VAL A 146 -2.50 -18.83 -0.26
C VAL A 146 -2.98 -18.70 -1.70
N THR A 147 -3.64 -17.59 -1.99
CA THR A 147 -3.91 -17.16 -3.36
C THR A 147 -2.90 -16.08 -3.72
N ALA A 148 -2.19 -16.27 -4.82
CA ALA A 148 -1.19 -15.35 -5.31
C ALA A 148 -1.65 -14.72 -6.63
N PHE A 149 -1.29 -13.46 -6.85
CA PHE A 149 -1.68 -12.72 -8.04
C PHE A 149 -0.48 -11.98 -8.62
N MET A 150 -0.48 -11.88 -9.95
CA MET A 150 0.49 -11.13 -10.73
C MET A 150 -0.26 -10.35 -11.81
N GLU A 151 -0.10 -9.03 -11.84
CA GLU A 151 -0.61 -8.16 -12.90
C GLU A 151 0.50 -7.80 -13.87
N ILE A 152 0.21 -7.96 -15.15
CA ILE A 152 1.17 -7.79 -16.25
C ILE A 152 0.66 -6.68 -17.15
N VAL A 153 1.56 -5.75 -17.51
CA VAL A 153 1.33 -4.75 -18.55
C VAL A 153 2.09 -5.16 -19.80
N LEU A 154 1.41 -5.16 -20.95
CA LEU A 154 1.91 -5.53 -22.26
C LEU A 154 2.02 -4.31 -23.16
N GLU A 155 3.14 -4.17 -23.87
CA GLU A 155 3.32 -3.10 -24.87
C GLU A 155 2.40 -3.30 -26.06
N ARG A 156 2.31 -4.54 -26.54
CA ARG A 156 1.37 -4.94 -27.58
C ARG A 156 0.19 -5.59 -26.89
N GLY A 157 -1.01 -5.07 -27.15
CA GLY A 157 -2.21 -5.63 -26.55
C GLY A 157 -2.44 -7.10 -26.92
N VAL A 158 -3.29 -7.77 -26.15
CA VAL A 158 -3.60 -9.20 -26.33
C VAL A 158 -5.06 -9.41 -26.70
N THR A 159 -5.30 -10.20 -27.74
CA THR A 159 -6.63 -10.70 -28.09
C THR A 159 -7.00 -11.89 -27.23
N ASP A 160 -8.30 -12.19 -27.08
CA ASP A 160 -8.76 -13.32 -26.25
C ASP A 160 -8.19 -14.67 -26.72
N THR A 161 -8.09 -14.87 -28.04
CA THR A 161 -7.43 -16.05 -28.65
C THR A 161 -5.92 -16.13 -28.40
N GLY A 162 -5.30 -15.08 -27.87
CA GLY A 162 -3.90 -14.99 -27.51
C GLY A 162 -3.59 -15.36 -26.05
N LEU A 163 -4.61 -15.42 -25.18
CA LEU A 163 -4.42 -15.66 -23.73
C LEU A 163 -3.77 -17.02 -23.45
N ASP A 164 -4.26 -18.08 -24.08
CA ASP A 164 -3.69 -19.43 -23.90
C ASP A 164 -2.23 -19.51 -24.35
N ARG A 165 -1.86 -18.77 -25.40
CA ARG A 165 -0.48 -18.72 -25.90
C ARG A 165 0.47 -18.05 -24.92
N VAL A 166 -0.02 -17.08 -24.15
CA VAL A 166 0.80 -16.35 -23.17
C VAL A 166 0.70 -16.95 -21.76
N LYS A 167 -0.22 -17.88 -21.50
CA LYS A 167 -0.36 -18.57 -20.21
C LYS A 167 0.93 -19.24 -19.77
N ALA A 168 1.67 -19.87 -20.69
CA ALA A 168 2.95 -20.51 -20.42
C ALA A 168 4.06 -19.53 -20.01
N LYS A 169 3.89 -18.22 -20.22
CA LYS A 169 4.88 -17.21 -19.84
C LYS A 169 4.88 -16.89 -18.34
N ALA A 170 3.78 -17.16 -17.65
CA ALA A 170 3.58 -16.82 -16.25
C ALA A 170 3.95 -18.00 -15.34
N SER A 171 4.85 -17.76 -14.38
CA SER A 171 5.24 -18.77 -13.39
C SER A 171 5.50 -18.17 -12.02
N ALA A 172 5.41 -18.98 -10.97
CA ALA A 172 5.77 -18.60 -9.62
C ALA A 172 6.52 -19.73 -8.91
N THR A 173 7.46 -19.38 -8.03
CA THR A 173 8.22 -20.33 -7.19
C THR A 173 8.26 -19.87 -5.74
N LEU A 174 8.14 -20.80 -4.80
CA LEU A 174 8.16 -20.52 -3.37
C LEU A 174 9.56 -20.76 -2.79
N VAL A 175 10.05 -19.79 -2.03
CA VAL A 175 11.30 -19.90 -1.27
C VAL A 175 11.11 -19.44 0.17
N ASP A 176 11.99 -19.92 1.06
CA ASP A 176 12.04 -19.45 2.45
C ASP A 176 12.77 -18.09 2.57
N ALA A 177 12.85 -17.56 3.79
CA ALA A 177 13.57 -16.32 4.07
C ALA A 177 15.07 -16.36 3.65
N ALA A 178 15.72 -17.53 3.67
CA ALA A 178 17.11 -17.70 3.22
C ALA A 178 17.23 -17.87 1.69
N GLY A 179 16.10 -17.94 0.96
CA GLY A 179 16.07 -18.12 -0.48
C GLY A 179 16.15 -19.58 -0.94
N ARG A 180 16.02 -20.53 -0.01
CA ARG A 180 15.99 -21.97 -0.32
C ARG A 180 14.60 -22.35 -0.84
N PRO A 181 14.49 -23.21 -1.86
CA PRO A 181 13.20 -23.70 -2.34
C PRO A 181 12.37 -24.36 -1.22
N VAL A 182 11.07 -24.10 -1.22
CA VAL A 182 10.10 -24.77 -0.34
C VAL A 182 9.16 -25.57 -1.23
N ALA A 183 8.95 -26.84 -0.89
CA ALA A 183 8.03 -27.71 -1.62
C ALA A 183 6.61 -27.14 -1.56
N ALA A 184 6.02 -26.89 -2.73
CA ALA A 184 4.66 -26.39 -2.85
C ALA A 184 4.06 -26.82 -4.19
N ASP A 185 2.77 -27.12 -4.17
CA ASP A 185 1.95 -27.24 -5.37
C ASP A 185 1.48 -25.84 -5.77
N ILE A 186 2.00 -25.34 -6.89
CA ILE A 186 1.72 -24.00 -7.42
C ILE A 186 1.07 -24.15 -8.78
N ARG A 187 -0.19 -23.72 -8.90
CA ARG A 187 -0.98 -23.85 -10.13
C ARG A 187 -1.48 -22.50 -10.58
N LEU A 188 -1.22 -22.15 -11.84
CA LEU A 188 -1.87 -21.03 -12.51
C LEU A 188 -3.31 -21.40 -12.86
N GLU A 189 -4.26 -20.95 -12.04
CA GLU A 189 -5.69 -21.25 -12.21
C GLU A 189 -6.28 -20.43 -13.34
N VAL A 190 -6.08 -19.12 -13.29
CA VAL A 190 -6.71 -18.14 -14.19
C VAL A 190 -5.68 -17.18 -14.74
N LEU A 191 -5.77 -16.87 -16.03
CA LEU A 191 -5.15 -15.70 -16.64
C LEU A 191 -6.25 -14.90 -17.31
N GLU A 192 -6.65 -13.80 -16.70
CA GLU A 192 -7.74 -12.95 -17.19
C GLU A 192 -7.19 -11.68 -17.85
N ARG A 193 -7.90 -11.19 -18.86
CA ARG A 193 -7.66 -9.88 -19.46
C ARG A 193 -8.41 -8.82 -18.67
N LEU A 194 -7.70 -7.82 -18.16
CA LEU A 194 -8.28 -6.66 -17.46
C LEU A 194 -8.66 -5.55 -18.46
N ASP A 195 -7.78 -5.32 -19.44
CA ASP A 195 -7.98 -4.44 -20.59
C ASP A 195 -7.05 -4.89 -21.72
N ASP A 196 -7.02 -4.15 -22.84
CA ASP A 196 -6.21 -4.50 -24.01
C ASP A 196 -4.72 -4.72 -23.70
N HIS A 197 -4.19 -4.04 -22.68
CA HIS A 197 -2.78 -4.03 -22.32
C HIS A 197 -2.48 -4.68 -20.97
N ARG A 198 -3.49 -5.11 -20.21
CA ARG A 198 -3.31 -5.63 -18.85
C ARG A 198 -3.90 -7.01 -18.67
N LEU A 199 -3.11 -7.89 -18.07
CA LEU A 199 -3.50 -9.23 -17.67
C LEU A 199 -3.39 -9.39 -16.15
N ARG A 200 -4.19 -10.28 -15.58
CA ARG A 200 -4.03 -10.76 -14.20
C ARG A 200 -3.94 -12.28 -14.18
N ALA A 201 -2.85 -12.78 -13.64
CA ALA A 201 -2.64 -14.18 -13.35
C ALA A 201 -3.02 -14.45 -11.87
N ARG A 202 -3.82 -15.50 -11.64
CA ARG A 202 -4.17 -16.01 -10.31
C ARG A 202 -3.56 -17.40 -10.12
N PHE A 203 -2.77 -17.56 -9.07
CA PHE A 203 -2.14 -18.81 -8.69
C PHE A 203 -2.73 -19.33 -7.38
N ALA A 204 -3.08 -20.62 -7.36
CA ALA A 204 -3.27 -21.35 -6.11
C ALA A 204 -1.93 -21.92 -5.65
N VAL A 205 -1.60 -21.71 -4.37
CA VAL A 205 -0.38 -22.19 -3.75
C VAL A 205 -0.73 -23.00 -2.53
N HIS A 206 -0.34 -24.28 -2.50
CA HIS A 206 -0.49 -25.17 -1.36
C HIS A 206 0.88 -25.71 -0.93
N ALA A 207 1.29 -25.39 0.29
CA ALA A 207 2.59 -25.76 0.84
C ALA A 207 2.39 -26.49 2.19
N PRO A 208 2.15 -27.82 2.19
CA PRO A 208 1.76 -28.57 3.39
C PRO A 208 2.81 -28.52 4.51
N ASP A 209 4.09 -28.38 4.16
CA ASP A 209 5.20 -28.34 5.11
C ASP A 209 5.71 -26.92 5.38
N ALA A 210 5.05 -25.89 4.85
CA ALA A 210 5.43 -24.51 5.12
C ALA A 210 5.24 -24.17 6.61
N ARG A 211 6.25 -23.49 7.17
CA ARG A 211 6.18 -22.99 8.56
C ARG A 211 5.24 -21.79 8.61
N LEU A 212 4.31 -21.80 9.57
CA LEU A 212 3.37 -20.71 9.75
C LEU A 212 4.05 -19.47 10.34
N TRP A 213 3.56 -18.29 9.94
CA TRP A 213 3.87 -17.04 10.62
C TRP A 213 3.01 -16.92 11.87
N ASP A 214 3.65 -16.66 13.01
CA ASP A 214 3.04 -16.45 14.32
C ASP A 214 3.85 -15.40 15.10
N LEU A 215 3.36 -14.97 16.27
CA LEU A 215 3.97 -13.92 17.09
C LEU A 215 5.34 -14.33 17.64
N ASP A 216 5.48 -15.59 18.05
CA ASP A 216 6.74 -16.13 18.60
C ASP A 216 7.57 -16.85 17.53
N ALA A 217 6.97 -17.12 16.36
CA ALA A 217 7.60 -17.79 15.24
C ALA A 217 7.26 -17.07 13.92
N PRO A 218 7.85 -15.89 13.66
CA PRO A 218 7.55 -15.07 12.48
C PRO A 218 8.18 -15.64 11.20
N ASN A 219 7.77 -16.85 10.78
CA ASN A 219 8.32 -17.52 9.61
C ASN A 219 7.87 -16.84 8.31
N LEU A 220 8.81 -16.15 7.65
CA LEU A 220 8.57 -15.46 6.39
C LEU A 220 9.01 -16.31 5.18
N HIS A 221 8.25 -16.15 4.10
CA HIS A 221 8.46 -16.79 2.81
C HIS A 221 8.46 -15.73 1.72
N ARG A 222 8.94 -16.11 0.53
CA ARG A 222 8.87 -15.25 -0.65
C ARG A 222 8.34 -16.04 -1.84
N LEU A 223 7.38 -15.45 -2.54
CA LEU A 223 6.90 -15.95 -3.81
C LEU A 223 7.56 -15.15 -4.94
N ARG A 224 8.33 -15.84 -5.79
CA ARG A 224 9.03 -15.26 -6.93
C ARG A 224 8.22 -15.49 -8.18
N PHE A 225 7.62 -14.42 -8.69
CA PHE A 225 6.90 -14.40 -9.95
C PHE A 225 7.84 -14.13 -11.11
N ARG A 226 7.58 -14.77 -12.25
CA ARG A 226 8.29 -14.53 -13.50
C ARG A 226 7.33 -14.44 -14.66
N TRP A 227 7.60 -13.51 -15.56
CA TRP A 227 7.00 -13.41 -16.88
C TRP A 227 8.08 -13.52 -17.95
N THR A 228 8.01 -14.55 -18.79
CA THR A 228 9.03 -14.82 -19.81
C THR A 228 8.64 -14.28 -21.19
N GLU A 229 9.51 -13.50 -21.79
CA GLU A 229 9.45 -13.02 -23.17
C GLU A 229 10.55 -13.70 -24.00
N GLY A 230 10.20 -14.80 -24.67
CA GLY A 230 11.17 -15.60 -25.43
C GLY A 230 12.20 -16.30 -24.55
N LYS A 231 13.39 -16.58 -25.08
CA LYS A 231 14.42 -17.34 -24.38
C LYS A 231 15.18 -16.53 -23.31
N ASP A 232 15.30 -15.21 -23.49
CA ASP A 232 16.26 -14.41 -22.73
C ASP A 232 15.67 -13.22 -21.96
N ALA A 233 14.48 -12.72 -22.31
CA ALA A 233 13.87 -11.61 -21.59
C ALA A 233 12.92 -12.14 -20.51
N VAL A 234 13.20 -11.83 -19.25
CA VAL A 234 12.35 -12.22 -18.12
C VAL A 234 12.12 -11.00 -17.26
N ASP A 235 10.87 -10.71 -16.97
CA ASP A 235 10.53 -9.81 -15.87
C ASP A 235 10.23 -10.62 -14.62
N ALA A 236 10.71 -10.17 -13.46
CA ALA A 236 10.58 -10.90 -12.21
C ALA A 236 10.24 -9.95 -11.07
N ARG A 237 9.37 -10.44 -10.18
CA ARG A 237 9.00 -9.72 -8.95
C ARG A 237 8.89 -10.70 -7.81
N GLU A 238 9.41 -10.30 -6.65
CA GLU A 238 9.37 -11.11 -5.44
C GLU A 238 8.42 -10.46 -4.43
N VAL A 239 7.53 -11.25 -3.85
CA VAL A 239 6.61 -10.81 -2.80
C VAL A 239 6.92 -11.58 -1.53
N ARG A 240 7.28 -10.85 -0.47
CA ARG A 240 7.44 -11.40 0.88
C ARG A 240 6.09 -11.50 1.57
N PHE A 241 5.82 -12.63 2.22
CA PHE A 241 4.59 -12.89 2.96
C PHE A 241 4.81 -13.92 4.08
N GLY A 242 3.77 -14.21 4.85
CA GLY A 242 3.76 -15.29 5.85
C GLY A 242 2.49 -16.14 5.74
N PHE A 243 2.62 -17.45 5.93
CA PHE A 243 1.49 -18.38 5.99
C PHE A 243 0.76 -18.25 7.34
N ARG A 244 -0.41 -17.63 7.38
CA ARG A 244 -1.22 -17.47 8.60
C ARG A 244 -2.70 -17.25 8.29
N TRP A 245 -3.57 -17.52 9.25
CA TRP A 245 -4.95 -17.05 9.18
C TRP A 245 -5.33 -16.27 10.42
N PHE A 246 -5.87 -15.06 10.24
CA PHE A 246 -6.41 -14.22 11.31
C PHE A 246 -7.82 -13.80 10.95
N ALA A 247 -8.80 -14.17 11.78
CA ALA A 247 -10.19 -13.78 11.59
C ALA A 247 -10.99 -13.94 12.89
N PRO A 248 -12.11 -13.21 13.06
CA PRO A 248 -13.13 -13.60 14.01
C PRO A 248 -13.76 -14.94 13.59
N GLN A 249 -13.97 -15.84 14.55
CA GLN A 249 -14.74 -17.07 14.34
C GLN A 249 -15.90 -17.11 15.34
N GLY A 250 -17.07 -17.60 14.90
CA GLY A 250 -18.30 -17.63 15.72
C GLY A 250 -19.16 -16.37 15.59
N LEU A 251 -19.09 -15.63 14.47
CA LEU A 251 -19.96 -14.47 14.22
C LEU A 251 -21.44 -14.83 14.39
N GLY A 252 -22.20 -13.98 15.09
CA GLY A 252 -23.60 -14.24 15.47
C GLY A 252 -23.78 -15.09 16.73
N THR A 253 -22.68 -15.61 17.31
CA THR A 253 -22.66 -16.36 18.58
C THR A 253 -21.56 -15.80 19.49
N ASP A 254 -20.72 -16.63 20.11
CA ASP A 254 -19.57 -16.21 20.91
C ASP A 254 -18.33 -15.97 20.02
N ALA A 255 -18.37 -14.84 19.30
CA ALA A 255 -17.32 -14.49 18.35
C ALA A 255 -15.99 -14.19 19.04
N THR A 256 -14.92 -14.87 18.62
CA THR A 256 -13.56 -14.66 19.15
C THR A 256 -12.54 -14.46 18.04
N LEU A 257 -11.59 -13.55 18.25
CA LEU A 257 -10.45 -13.39 17.36
C LEU A 257 -9.53 -14.60 17.48
N ARG A 258 -9.07 -15.12 16.34
CA ARG A 258 -8.17 -16.27 16.27
C ARG A 258 -7.02 -16.03 15.30
N LEU A 259 -5.83 -16.46 15.69
CA LEU A 259 -4.63 -16.55 14.85
C LEU A 259 -4.26 -18.03 14.72
N ASN A 260 -4.17 -18.54 13.50
CA ASN A 260 -3.84 -19.94 13.21
C ASN A 260 -4.75 -20.94 13.98
N GLY A 261 -6.04 -20.59 14.14
CA GLY A 261 -7.03 -21.37 14.88
C GLY A 261 -7.01 -21.17 16.40
N ARG A 262 -5.96 -20.58 16.97
CA ARG A 262 -5.84 -20.32 18.41
C ARG A 262 -6.48 -18.98 18.77
N ARG A 263 -7.28 -18.94 19.85
CA ARG A 263 -7.87 -17.71 20.38
C ARG A 263 -6.75 -16.71 20.72
N VAL A 264 -6.92 -15.47 20.30
CA VAL A 264 -6.00 -14.36 20.59
C VAL A 264 -6.79 -13.17 21.13
N ARG A 265 -6.22 -12.49 22.13
CA ARG A 265 -6.69 -11.18 22.59
C ARG A 265 -5.68 -10.15 22.12
N LEU A 266 -6.15 -9.04 21.56
CA LEU A 266 -5.27 -7.95 21.16
C LEU A 266 -4.97 -7.08 22.39
N TYR A 267 -3.70 -7.05 22.79
CA TYR A 267 -3.14 -6.09 23.73
C TYR A 267 -2.41 -5.04 22.88
N SER A 268 -3.07 -3.91 22.68
CA SER A 268 -2.68 -2.91 21.69
C SER A 268 -2.52 -1.52 22.30
N ALA A 269 -1.72 -0.70 21.61
CA ALA A 269 -1.63 0.73 21.83
C ALA A 269 -1.78 1.48 20.50
N ILE A 270 -2.24 2.73 20.59
CA ILE A 270 -2.30 3.64 19.45
C ILE A 270 -0.88 4.11 19.10
N SER A 271 -0.56 4.03 17.82
CA SER A 271 0.56 4.74 17.22
C SER A 271 0.04 5.70 16.16
N TRP A 272 0.29 7.00 16.37
CA TRP A 272 -0.01 8.06 15.40
C TRP A 272 0.82 7.97 14.11
N GLY A 273 1.85 7.11 14.07
CA GLY A 273 2.70 6.93 12.89
C GLY A 273 3.63 8.11 12.66
N TYR A 274 4.17 8.67 13.75
CA TYR A 274 5.16 9.74 13.74
C TYR A 274 6.35 9.39 14.63
N TRP A 275 7.57 9.64 14.14
CA TRP A 275 8.80 9.39 14.87
C TRP A 275 9.55 10.70 15.10
N GLY A 276 10.04 10.91 16.33
CA GLY A 276 10.51 12.21 16.81
C GLY A 276 11.64 12.85 16.00
N PHE A 277 12.44 12.07 15.26
CA PHE A 277 13.56 12.59 14.47
C PHE A 277 13.20 13.02 13.05
N ASN A 278 12.25 12.33 12.40
CA ASN A 278 12.00 12.47 10.96
C ASN A 278 10.53 12.66 10.59
N GLY A 279 9.63 12.70 11.59
CA GLY A 279 8.22 12.92 11.39
C GLY A 279 7.54 11.69 10.77
N LEU A 280 7.33 11.72 9.45
CA LEU A 280 6.42 10.82 8.73
C LEU A 280 6.98 9.45 8.34
N TRP A 281 8.28 9.32 8.06
CA TRP A 281 8.85 8.08 7.51
C TRP A 281 9.98 7.59 8.41
N PRO A 282 9.85 6.46 9.12
CA PRO A 282 10.88 5.99 10.03
C PRO A 282 12.13 5.53 9.27
N THR A 283 13.28 5.54 9.93
CA THR A 283 14.41 4.70 9.52
C THR A 283 14.11 3.24 9.87
N PRO A 284 14.81 2.24 9.30
CA PRO A 284 14.62 0.85 9.72
C PRO A 284 14.87 0.66 11.22
N GLU A 285 15.84 1.40 11.77
CA GLU A 285 16.15 1.38 13.21
C GLU A 285 15.01 1.92 14.07
N LEU A 286 14.40 3.05 13.69
CA LEU A 286 13.25 3.60 14.42
C LEU A 286 12.03 2.66 14.38
N ALA A 287 11.80 2.01 13.23
CA ALA A 287 10.74 1.01 13.10
C ALA A 287 10.99 -0.21 14.01
N ARG A 288 12.21 -0.75 14.03
CA ARG A 288 12.57 -1.86 14.92
C ARG A 288 12.48 -1.47 16.40
N ARG A 289 12.84 -0.23 16.74
CA ARG A 289 12.73 0.30 18.10
C ARG A 289 11.27 0.38 18.58
N GLU A 290 10.35 0.83 17.72
CA GLU A 290 8.92 0.84 18.02
C GLU A 290 8.40 -0.58 18.32
N VAL A 291 8.72 -1.54 17.47
CA VAL A 291 8.29 -2.95 17.65
C VAL A 291 8.91 -3.56 18.91
N THR A 292 10.18 -3.26 19.18
CA THR A 292 10.87 -3.71 20.41
C THR A 292 10.17 -3.14 21.64
N ALA A 293 9.90 -1.83 21.68
CA ALA A 293 9.23 -1.19 22.80
C ALA A 293 7.84 -1.78 23.05
N ALA A 294 7.06 -2.02 21.99
CA ALA A 294 5.74 -2.65 22.11
C ALA A 294 5.83 -4.05 22.72
N ARG A 295 6.75 -4.90 22.24
CA ARG A 295 6.95 -6.25 22.81
C ARG A 295 7.43 -6.21 24.26
N THR A 296 8.34 -5.29 24.61
CA THR A 296 8.80 -5.10 26.00
C THR A 296 7.66 -4.72 26.94
N LEU A 297 6.68 -3.95 26.47
CA LEU A 297 5.47 -3.59 27.22
C LEU A 297 4.43 -4.73 27.28
N GLY A 298 4.70 -5.88 26.67
CA GLY A 298 3.76 -7.01 26.59
C GLY A 298 2.64 -6.82 25.57
N LEU A 299 2.76 -5.84 24.66
CA LEU A 299 1.81 -5.67 23.57
C LEU A 299 2.03 -6.73 22.49
N ASN A 300 0.94 -7.21 21.91
CA ASN A 300 0.98 -8.11 20.75
C ASN A 300 0.41 -7.47 19.48
N ALA A 301 -0.11 -6.24 19.59
CA ALA A 301 -0.60 -5.47 18.47
C ALA A 301 -0.27 -3.98 18.62
N LEU A 302 -0.29 -3.25 17.50
CA LEU A 302 -0.33 -1.79 17.46
C LEU A 302 -1.40 -1.33 16.48
N HIS A 303 -1.93 -0.12 16.66
CA HIS A 303 -2.85 0.51 15.72
C HIS A 303 -2.16 1.69 15.01
N PHE A 304 -2.10 1.66 13.68
CA PHE A 304 -1.86 2.89 12.90
C PHE A 304 -3.11 3.75 12.94
N HIS A 305 -3.13 4.66 13.90
CA HIS A 305 -4.25 5.57 14.09
C HIS A 305 -4.11 6.74 13.14
N ARG A 306 -5.10 6.90 12.26
CA ARG A 306 -5.26 8.04 11.35
C ARG A 306 -4.07 8.26 10.40
N ASN A 307 -3.37 7.19 10.06
CA ASN A 307 -2.14 7.25 9.28
C ASN A 307 -1.96 5.97 8.47
N VAL A 308 -1.63 6.10 7.18
CA VAL A 308 -1.35 4.95 6.34
C VAL A 308 -0.07 4.24 6.78
N GLY A 309 0.02 2.95 6.51
CA GLY A 309 1.17 2.15 6.91
C GLY A 309 2.50 2.63 6.33
N LYS A 310 3.60 2.19 6.96
CA LYS A 310 4.97 2.49 6.53
C LYS A 310 5.72 1.19 6.24
N PRO A 311 6.38 1.04 5.07
CA PRO A 311 7.05 -0.21 4.69
C PRO A 311 8.06 -0.72 5.73
N GLU A 312 8.85 0.15 6.34
CA GLU A 312 9.80 -0.21 7.41
C GLU A 312 9.13 -0.80 8.64
N VAL A 313 8.00 -0.22 9.02
CA VAL A 313 7.27 -0.64 10.22
C VAL A 313 6.70 -2.02 9.99
N PHE A 314 6.02 -2.23 8.86
CA PHE A 314 5.53 -3.57 8.53
C PHE A 314 6.66 -4.57 8.32
N ALA A 315 7.81 -4.14 7.77
CA ALA A 315 8.96 -5.03 7.68
C ALA A 315 9.47 -5.49 9.06
N ALA A 316 9.62 -4.56 10.01
CA ALA A 316 10.01 -4.89 11.37
C ALA A 316 8.95 -5.78 12.06
N MET A 317 7.67 -5.48 11.90
CA MET A 317 6.57 -6.23 12.52
C MET A 317 6.43 -7.65 11.95
N ASP A 318 6.57 -7.80 10.64
CA ASP A 318 6.60 -9.09 9.96
C ASP A 318 7.78 -9.96 10.45
N GLU A 319 8.96 -9.36 10.66
CA GLU A 319 10.17 -10.07 11.07
C GLU A 319 10.23 -10.39 12.57
N MET A 320 9.57 -9.58 13.40
CA MET A 320 9.66 -9.66 14.87
C MET A 320 8.40 -10.23 15.53
N GLY A 321 7.34 -10.48 14.76
CA GLY A 321 6.10 -11.08 15.26
C GLY A 321 5.24 -10.13 16.10
N LEU A 322 4.68 -9.11 15.45
CA LEU A 322 3.74 -8.17 16.08
C LEU A 322 2.58 -7.87 15.12
N LEU A 323 1.34 -7.83 15.60
CA LEU A 323 0.17 -7.54 14.76
C LEU A 323 -0.04 -6.04 14.57
N ARG A 324 -0.64 -5.64 13.45
CA ARG A 324 -1.09 -4.26 13.23
C ARG A 324 -2.53 -4.19 12.72
N VAL A 325 -3.24 -3.18 13.22
CA VAL A 325 -4.44 -2.62 12.58
C VAL A 325 -4.03 -1.36 11.82
N MET A 326 -4.66 -1.08 10.68
CA MET A 326 -4.32 0.08 9.84
C MET A 326 -5.54 0.90 9.42
N GLU A 327 -5.43 2.21 9.57
CA GLU A 327 -6.45 3.20 9.20
C GLU A 327 -5.95 4.16 8.10
N PRO A 328 -6.79 4.61 7.14
CA PRO A 328 -6.36 5.54 6.09
C PRO A 328 -6.10 6.96 6.60
N GLY A 329 -6.67 7.36 7.74
CA GLY A 329 -6.75 8.74 8.21
C GLY A 329 -7.70 9.59 7.36
N GLY A 330 -8.70 10.19 8.01
CA GLY A 330 -9.78 10.94 7.36
C GLY A 330 -10.84 10.05 6.68
N GLY A 331 -10.93 8.76 7.03
CA GLY A 331 -11.82 7.82 6.34
C GLY A 331 -13.31 8.16 6.42
N ARG A 332 -13.73 8.99 7.39
CA ARG A 332 -15.09 9.55 7.43
C ARG A 332 -15.49 10.31 6.16
N HIS A 333 -14.54 10.85 5.41
CA HIS A 333 -14.87 11.56 4.18
C HIS A 333 -15.18 10.57 3.04
N ALA A 334 -14.78 9.30 3.15
CA ALA A 334 -15.15 8.25 2.21
C ALA A 334 -16.61 7.79 2.36
N ILE A 335 -17.23 7.96 3.55
CA ILE A 335 -18.63 7.60 3.80
C ILE A 335 -19.62 8.72 3.44
N GLY A 336 -19.13 9.85 2.91
CA GLY A 336 -19.98 10.93 2.42
C GLY A 336 -20.79 11.63 3.51
N LYS A 337 -22.05 11.97 3.18
CA LYS A 337 -23.02 12.59 4.08
C LYS A 337 -24.32 11.79 4.06
N ASP A 338 -25.06 11.81 5.16
CA ASP A 338 -26.43 11.32 5.18
C ASP A 338 -27.34 12.32 4.46
N LEU A 339 -27.57 12.07 3.17
CA LEU A 339 -28.37 12.92 2.29
C LEU A 339 -29.86 12.65 2.48
N LYS A 340 -30.68 13.71 2.49
CA LYS A 340 -32.13 13.59 2.41
C LYS A 340 -32.56 13.21 0.99
N PRO A 341 -33.77 12.62 0.80
CA PRO A 341 -34.29 12.36 -0.53
C PRO A 341 -34.25 13.63 -1.42
N GLY A 342 -33.62 13.53 -2.58
CA GLY A 342 -33.44 14.63 -3.53
C GLY A 342 -32.19 15.48 -3.34
N GLU A 343 -31.42 15.29 -2.25
CA GLU A 343 -30.13 15.95 -2.07
C GLU A 343 -29.01 15.21 -2.82
N THR A 344 -28.01 15.97 -3.27
CA THR A 344 -26.78 15.43 -3.88
C THR A 344 -25.56 16.08 -3.24
N LEU A 345 -24.42 15.40 -3.26
CA LEU A 345 -23.17 15.99 -2.81
C LEU A 345 -22.77 17.16 -3.72
N SER A 346 -22.24 18.23 -3.12
CA SER A 346 -21.55 19.26 -3.90
C SER A 346 -20.37 18.64 -4.68
N PRO A 347 -19.95 19.19 -5.83
CA PRO A 347 -18.80 18.65 -6.58
C PRO A 347 -17.53 18.49 -5.73
N ALA A 348 -17.31 19.41 -4.78
CA ALA A 348 -16.19 19.35 -3.85
C ALA A 348 -16.34 18.20 -2.84
N ASP A 349 -17.54 17.97 -2.30
CA ASP A 349 -17.80 16.83 -1.40
C ASP A 349 -17.69 15.49 -2.14
N ALA A 350 -18.21 15.41 -3.37
CA ALA A 350 -18.09 14.22 -4.21
C ALA A 350 -16.61 13.89 -4.50
N PHE A 351 -15.81 14.89 -4.87
CA PHE A 351 -14.36 14.73 -5.03
C PHE A 351 -13.69 14.23 -3.75
N SER A 352 -14.02 14.83 -2.59
CA SER A 352 -13.44 14.42 -1.31
C SER A 352 -13.76 12.96 -0.97
N ARG A 353 -14.99 12.52 -1.25
CA ARG A 353 -15.43 11.13 -1.06
C ARG A 353 -14.66 10.20 -1.97
N ASP A 354 -14.68 10.45 -3.28
CA ASP A 354 -14.06 9.58 -4.27
C ASP A 354 -12.54 9.50 -4.07
N PHE A 355 -11.90 10.62 -3.74
CA PHE A 355 -10.49 10.67 -3.35
C PHE A 355 -10.19 9.75 -2.16
N MET A 356 -11.03 9.81 -1.11
CA MET A 356 -10.81 9.00 0.09
C MET A 356 -11.14 7.52 -0.13
N VAL A 357 -12.11 7.18 -0.98
CA VAL A 357 -12.35 5.79 -1.40
C VAL A 357 -11.12 5.23 -2.12
N GLU A 358 -10.55 5.99 -3.07
CA GLU A 358 -9.32 5.56 -3.75
C GLU A 358 -8.12 5.46 -2.79
N LYS A 359 -8.00 6.36 -1.82
CA LYS A 359 -6.96 6.25 -0.76
C LYS A 359 -7.13 4.98 0.07
N CYS A 360 -8.36 4.61 0.45
CA CYS A 360 -8.63 3.37 1.19
C CYS A 360 -8.24 2.13 0.38
N LYS A 361 -8.61 2.08 -0.90
CA LYS A 361 -8.23 0.99 -1.81
C LYS A 361 -6.72 0.93 -2.01
N ALA A 362 -6.07 2.07 -2.23
CA ALA A 362 -4.64 2.14 -2.45
C ALA A 362 -3.84 1.75 -1.20
N MET A 363 -4.33 2.09 0.00
CA MET A 363 -3.78 1.61 1.27
C MET A 363 -3.86 0.08 1.38
N ALA A 364 -5.03 -0.51 1.13
CA ALA A 364 -5.18 -1.97 1.14
C ALA A 364 -4.27 -2.63 0.09
N ARG A 365 -4.23 -2.08 -1.14
CA ARG A 365 -3.30 -2.53 -2.18
C ARG A 365 -1.85 -2.51 -1.69
N ALA A 366 -1.36 -1.39 -1.19
CA ALA A 366 0.04 -1.25 -0.85
C ALA A 366 0.55 -2.26 0.20
N PHE A 367 -0.32 -2.71 1.12
CA PHE A 367 0.12 -3.48 2.29
C PHE A 367 -0.50 -4.89 2.43
N ARG A 368 -1.34 -5.34 1.48
CA ARG A 368 -2.07 -6.63 1.54
C ARG A 368 -1.23 -7.90 1.69
N SER A 369 0.07 -7.87 1.36
CA SER A 369 0.94 -9.05 1.50
C SER A 369 1.63 -9.17 2.88
N HIS A 370 1.52 -8.15 3.75
CA HIS A 370 2.18 -8.16 5.06
C HIS A 370 1.44 -9.09 6.05
N PRO A 371 2.07 -10.16 6.56
CA PRO A 371 1.42 -11.07 7.50
C PRO A 371 1.05 -10.40 8.83
N SER A 372 1.81 -9.40 9.26
CA SER A 372 1.56 -8.62 10.48
C SER A 372 0.28 -7.78 10.42
N LEU A 373 -0.13 -7.33 9.23
CA LEU A 373 -1.36 -6.57 9.05
C LEU A 373 -2.54 -7.53 9.15
N VAL A 374 -3.46 -7.30 10.09
CA VAL A 374 -4.57 -8.21 10.36
C VAL A 374 -5.95 -7.61 10.11
N GLN A 375 -6.09 -6.28 10.22
CA GLN A 375 -7.37 -5.59 10.08
C GLN A 375 -7.16 -4.23 9.42
N TYR A 376 -8.14 -3.82 8.63
CA TYR A 376 -8.30 -2.43 8.20
C TYR A 376 -9.38 -1.78 9.05
N THR A 377 -9.14 -0.56 9.53
CA THR A 377 -10.16 0.29 10.15
C THR A 377 -10.45 1.43 9.20
N LEU A 378 -11.72 1.72 8.95
CA LEU A 378 -12.07 2.79 8.03
C LEU A 378 -11.84 4.17 8.65
N GLN A 379 -12.31 4.40 9.88
CA GLN A 379 -12.20 5.69 10.55
C GLN A 379 -12.34 5.58 12.08
N ASN A 380 -11.96 6.62 12.81
CA ASN A 380 -12.01 6.65 14.27
C ASN A 380 -13.15 7.52 14.86
N GLU A 381 -13.77 7.04 15.95
CA GLU A 381 -14.70 7.72 16.89
C GLU A 381 -15.97 8.34 16.26
N ILE A 382 -16.31 7.96 15.02
CA ILE A 382 -17.51 8.47 14.36
C ILE A 382 -18.44 7.29 14.09
N GLY A 383 -19.71 7.41 14.47
CA GLY A 383 -20.73 6.44 14.02
C GLY A 383 -21.01 6.62 12.53
N ALA A 384 -21.44 5.57 11.85
CA ALA A 384 -21.96 5.70 10.49
C ALA A 384 -23.38 5.11 10.40
N ASN A 385 -24.22 5.75 9.61
CA ASN A 385 -25.52 5.20 9.26
C ASN A 385 -25.34 4.01 8.32
N LEU A 386 -25.62 2.79 8.78
CA LEU A 386 -25.46 1.59 7.95
C LEU A 386 -26.42 1.53 6.75
N ALA A 387 -27.49 2.32 6.75
CA ALA A 387 -28.39 2.48 5.61
C ALA A 387 -27.82 3.43 4.53
N ASN A 388 -26.74 4.15 4.81
CA ASN A 388 -26.06 4.97 3.82
C ASN A 388 -25.28 4.06 2.84
N PRO A 389 -25.59 4.10 1.53
CA PRO A 389 -24.95 3.23 0.55
C PRO A 389 -23.44 3.48 0.41
N ASP A 390 -22.95 4.69 0.69
CA ASP A 390 -21.51 5.02 0.59
C ASP A 390 -20.71 4.25 1.67
N VAL A 391 -21.30 4.00 2.85
CA VAL A 391 -20.68 3.18 3.91
C VAL A 391 -20.46 1.75 3.42
N GLN A 392 -21.50 1.13 2.86
CA GLN A 392 -21.39 -0.24 2.34
C GLN A 392 -20.44 -0.31 1.14
N ALA A 393 -20.48 0.70 0.26
CA ALA A 393 -19.65 0.77 -0.94
C ALA A 393 -18.15 0.82 -0.59
N VAL A 394 -17.74 1.66 0.37
CA VAL A 394 -16.32 1.75 0.75
C VAL A 394 -15.83 0.50 1.49
N LEU A 395 -16.65 -0.08 2.38
CA LEU A 395 -16.31 -1.34 3.06
C LEU A 395 -16.12 -2.47 2.05
N LYS A 396 -17.06 -2.59 1.10
CA LYS A 396 -16.95 -3.56 0.00
C LYS A 396 -15.73 -3.29 -0.87
N ALA A 397 -15.44 -2.03 -1.22
CA ALA A 397 -14.31 -1.69 -2.07
C ALA A 397 -12.95 -2.07 -1.44
N ILE A 398 -12.80 -1.93 -0.12
CA ILE A 398 -11.61 -2.42 0.62
C ILE A 398 -11.59 -3.95 0.61
N HIS A 399 -12.72 -4.60 0.89
CA HIS A 399 -12.83 -6.06 0.93
C HIS A 399 -12.55 -6.72 -0.44
N ASP A 400 -13.03 -6.13 -1.54
CA ASP A 400 -12.78 -6.64 -2.89
C ASP A 400 -11.29 -6.59 -3.26
N VAL A 401 -10.54 -5.62 -2.71
CA VAL A 401 -9.08 -5.52 -2.87
C VAL A 401 -8.35 -6.60 -2.05
N ASP A 402 -8.85 -6.87 -0.84
CA ASP A 402 -8.25 -7.81 0.09
C ASP A 402 -9.30 -8.54 0.93
N PRO A 403 -9.84 -9.67 0.42
CA PRO A 403 -10.83 -10.46 1.15
C PRO A 403 -10.22 -11.27 2.31
N SER A 404 -8.89 -11.24 2.49
CA SER A 404 -8.20 -12.03 3.51
C SER A 404 -8.15 -11.37 4.89
N ARG A 405 -8.76 -10.19 5.03
CA ARG A 405 -8.77 -9.40 6.26
C ARG A 405 -10.16 -8.85 6.57
N THR A 406 -10.41 -8.65 7.86
CA THR A 406 -11.61 -7.96 8.33
C THR A 406 -11.46 -6.45 8.11
N VAL A 407 -12.53 -5.83 7.63
CA VAL A 407 -12.67 -4.37 7.57
C VAL A 407 -13.60 -3.94 8.70
N ILE A 408 -13.10 -3.07 9.57
CA ILE A 408 -13.80 -2.50 10.71
C ILE A 408 -14.29 -1.10 10.32
N LEU A 409 -15.55 -0.79 10.61
CA LEU A 409 -16.13 0.52 10.33
C LEU A 409 -15.51 1.61 11.20
N ASN A 410 -15.44 1.38 12.51
CA ASN A 410 -14.83 2.32 13.43
C ASN A 410 -14.08 1.67 14.60
N ASP A 411 -13.10 2.40 15.12
CA ASP A 411 -12.54 2.18 16.44
C ASP A 411 -12.86 3.39 17.33
N GLY A 412 -13.04 3.14 18.64
CA GLY A 412 -13.44 4.16 19.61
C GLY A 412 -14.92 4.12 19.95
#